data_AF-A0A316NW11-F1
#
_entry.id   AF-A0A316NW11-F1
#
_cell.length_a   1.000
_cell.length_b   1.000
_cell.length_c   1.000
_cell.angle_alpha   90.00
_cell.angle_beta   90.00
_cell.angle_gamma   90.00
#
_symmetry.space_group_name_H-M   'P 1'
#
loop_
_entity.id
_entity.type
_entity.pdbx_description
1 polymer ?
#
loop_
_entity_poly.entity_id
_entity_poly.type
_entity_poly.pdbx_seq_one_letter_code
_entity_poly.pdbx_strand_id
1 'polypeptide(L)'
;MAEEAIPYNKVGNSKPETVADVAESEGISEEEWRAQNLPSSKLEFRWRYTNKTIHLYERRLRSLAAFNVGPAVQAWVRSRLEWVRDNKLYEMPDGVIVLTVDPEGMVDVRLEELSPTPQFTRAMLDASDVPGTLWVAKGDELYTEASSNHAADTFVRDLAKTLGYTLTQDELEFGESAEVFAVSDEFGIVPVEGTTGPVVTKLSECFDRLWSLNK
;
A
#
# COMPACT_ATOMS: atom_id res chain seq x y z
N MET A 1 5.88 -20.58 -19.69
CA MET A 1 4.72 -19.69 -19.50
C MET A 1 5.32 -18.31 -19.34
N ALA A 2 5.48 -17.57 -20.44
CA ALA A 2 6.18 -16.29 -20.43
C ALA A 2 5.32 -15.25 -19.71
N GLU A 3 5.95 -14.52 -18.80
CA GLU A 3 5.38 -13.47 -17.95
C GLU A 3 4.65 -12.43 -18.81
N GLU A 4 3.41 -12.10 -18.46
CA GLU A 4 2.65 -10.99 -19.04
C GLU A 4 3.23 -9.64 -18.55
N ALA A 5 4.51 -9.38 -18.82
CA ALA A 5 5.05 -8.04 -18.73
C ALA A 5 4.56 -7.28 -19.97
N ILE A 6 3.40 -6.64 -19.84
CA ILE A 6 2.81 -5.87 -20.95
C ILE A 6 3.39 -4.45 -20.86
N PRO A 7 4.23 -4.01 -21.81
CA PRO A 7 4.60 -2.60 -21.90
C PRO A 7 3.31 -1.80 -22.07
N TYR A 8 3.06 -0.93 -21.11
CA TYR A 8 2.12 0.20 -21.09
C TYR A 8 0.99 0.22 -22.13
N ASN A 9 0.22 -0.86 -22.22
CA ASN A 9 -0.90 -0.92 -23.16
C ASN A 9 -2.11 -0.29 -22.48
N LYS A 10 -2.67 0.78 -23.05
CA LYS A 10 -4.05 1.16 -22.70
C LYS A 10 -4.93 -0.07 -22.90
N VAL A 11 -5.62 -0.49 -21.84
CA VAL A 11 -6.49 -1.67 -21.87
C VAL A 11 -7.46 -1.53 -23.04
N GLY A 12 -7.35 -2.40 -24.05
CA GLY A 12 -8.17 -2.37 -25.27
C GLY A 12 -7.47 -1.90 -26.56
N ASN A 13 -6.20 -1.50 -26.52
CA ASN A 13 -5.46 -1.14 -27.74
C ASN A 13 -4.88 -2.38 -28.45
N SER A 14 -4.98 -2.41 -29.78
CA SER A 14 -4.58 -3.55 -30.61
C SER A 14 -3.07 -3.62 -30.90
N LYS A 15 -2.32 -2.59 -30.53
CA LYS A 15 -0.85 -2.54 -30.62
C LYS A 15 -0.28 -2.10 -29.28
N PRO A 16 0.82 -2.73 -28.80
CA PRO A 16 1.57 -2.23 -27.65
C PRO A 16 2.08 -0.82 -27.96
N GLU A 17 1.63 0.16 -27.18
CA GLU A 17 2.20 1.52 -27.19
C GLU A 17 3.51 1.49 -26.39
N THR A 18 4.60 1.99 -26.98
CA THR A 18 5.85 2.21 -26.24
C THR A 18 5.76 3.50 -25.44
N VAL A 19 6.63 3.65 -24.43
CA VAL A 19 6.73 4.91 -23.68
C VAL A 19 7.01 6.10 -24.62
N ALA A 20 7.81 5.88 -25.67
CA ALA A 20 8.09 6.88 -26.69
C ALA A 20 6.83 7.30 -27.48
N ASP A 21 5.98 6.34 -27.86
CA ASP A 21 4.73 6.62 -28.58
C ASP A 21 3.77 7.45 -27.71
N VAL A 22 3.69 7.14 -26.41
CA VAL A 22 2.84 7.87 -25.47
C VAL A 22 3.38 9.29 -25.25
N ALA A 23 4.69 9.43 -25.03
CA ALA A 23 5.34 10.73 -24.84
C ALA A 23 5.15 11.65 -26.06
N GLU A 24 5.31 11.11 -27.28
CA GLU A 24 5.05 11.83 -28.52
C GLU A 24 3.59 12.30 -28.60
N SER A 25 2.64 11.44 -28.23
CA SER A 25 1.22 11.80 -28.21
C SER A 25 0.85 12.89 -27.20
N GLU A 26 1.63 13.00 -26.12
CA GLU A 26 1.50 14.03 -25.07
C GLU A 26 2.33 15.29 -25.38
N GLY A 27 3.11 15.29 -26.46
CA GLY A 27 3.91 16.44 -26.89
C GLY A 27 5.13 16.72 -26.00
N ILE A 28 5.62 15.72 -25.27
CA ILE A 28 6.79 15.82 -24.39
C ILE A 28 7.87 14.81 -24.78
N SER A 29 9.08 15.00 -24.27
CA SER A 29 10.18 14.04 -24.50
C SER A 29 9.97 12.75 -23.71
N GLU A 30 10.53 11.63 -24.18
CA GLU A 30 10.49 10.36 -23.43
C GLU A 30 11.11 10.50 -22.03
N GLU A 31 12.22 11.22 -21.92
CA GLU A 31 12.90 11.47 -20.64
C GLU A 31 11.99 12.24 -19.67
N GLU A 32 11.33 13.29 -20.16
CA GLU A 32 10.38 14.08 -19.37
C GLU A 32 9.16 13.24 -18.96
N TRP A 33 8.61 12.45 -19.88
CA TRP A 33 7.50 11.55 -19.56
C TRP A 33 7.88 10.54 -18.48
N ARG A 34 9.06 9.91 -18.60
CA ARG A 34 9.57 8.95 -17.61
C ARG A 34 9.76 9.60 -16.25
N ALA A 35 10.37 10.79 -16.20
CA ALA A 35 10.59 11.53 -14.96
C ALA A 35 9.28 11.85 -14.23
N GLN A 36 8.20 12.13 -14.97
CA GLN A 36 6.88 12.43 -14.41
C GLN A 36 6.09 11.18 -13.97
N ASN A 37 6.38 10.01 -14.56
CA ASN A 37 5.50 8.85 -14.46
C ASN A 37 6.10 7.63 -13.80
N LEU A 38 7.43 7.46 -13.83
CA LEU A 38 8.09 6.24 -13.39
C LEU A 38 8.94 6.46 -12.13
N PRO A 39 8.98 5.47 -11.23
CA PRO A 39 9.79 5.56 -10.03
C PRO A 39 11.29 5.48 -10.33
N SER A 40 12.12 5.98 -9.43
CA SER A 40 13.58 5.90 -9.53
C SER A 40 14.14 4.49 -9.27
N SER A 41 13.34 3.63 -8.64
CA SER A 41 13.67 2.24 -8.33
C SER A 41 12.44 1.37 -8.47
N LYS A 42 12.62 0.06 -8.64
CA LYS A 42 11.50 -0.88 -8.68
C LYS A 42 10.69 -0.80 -7.37
N LEU A 43 9.39 -0.67 -7.52
CA LEU A 43 8.41 -0.66 -6.43
C LEU A 43 7.62 -1.97 -6.45
N GLU A 44 7.25 -2.42 -5.26
CA GLU A 44 6.30 -3.49 -5.05
C GLU A 44 5.28 -3.06 -3.99
N PHE A 45 4.01 -3.18 -4.34
CA PHE A 45 2.89 -2.92 -3.45
C PHE A 45 2.10 -4.20 -3.22
N ARG A 46 1.89 -4.55 -1.95
CA ARG A 46 1.15 -5.75 -1.54
C ARG A 46 -0.18 -5.34 -0.90
N TRP A 47 -1.25 -5.60 -1.63
CA TRP A 47 -2.58 -5.03 -1.38
C TRP A 47 -3.59 -6.13 -1.10
N ARG A 48 -3.89 -6.32 0.18
CA ARG A 48 -4.90 -7.31 0.59
C ARG A 48 -6.28 -6.95 0.05
N TYR A 49 -7.00 -7.98 -0.39
CA TYR A 49 -8.41 -7.92 -0.74
C TYR A 49 -9.15 -9.09 -0.08
N THR A 50 -10.40 -8.88 0.30
CA THR A 50 -11.26 -9.95 0.84
C THR A 50 -12.65 -9.85 0.24
N ASN A 51 -13.31 -10.98 0.09
CA ASN A 51 -14.61 -11.10 -0.58
C ASN A 51 -14.67 -10.26 -1.88
N LYS A 52 -13.65 -10.42 -2.74
CA LYS A 52 -13.53 -9.76 -4.05
C LYS A 52 -13.42 -8.23 -3.97
N THR A 53 -13.11 -7.70 -2.79
CA THR A 53 -13.06 -6.27 -2.50
C THR A 53 -11.64 -5.82 -2.22
N ILE A 54 -11.13 -4.90 -3.04
CA ILE A 54 -9.85 -4.26 -2.79
C ILE A 54 -10.05 -3.18 -1.72
N HIS A 55 -9.53 -3.43 -0.51
CA HIS A 55 -9.64 -2.49 0.60
C HIS A 55 -8.91 -1.18 0.30
N LEU A 56 -9.46 -0.06 0.77
CA LEU A 56 -8.89 1.28 0.58
C LEU A 56 -8.55 1.62 -0.89
N TYR A 57 -9.28 1.06 -1.88
CA TYR A 57 -8.94 1.15 -3.31
C TYR A 57 -8.52 2.55 -3.79
N GLU A 58 -9.37 3.55 -3.57
CA GLU A 58 -9.08 4.92 -4.01
C GLU A 58 -7.90 5.55 -3.24
N ARG A 59 -7.69 5.18 -1.98
CA ARG A 59 -6.56 5.68 -1.19
C ARG A 59 -5.25 5.01 -1.65
N ARG A 60 -5.28 3.73 -1.98
CA ARG A 60 -4.16 2.97 -2.55
C ARG A 60 -3.74 3.52 -3.92
N LEU A 61 -4.69 3.80 -4.79
CA LEU A 61 -4.40 4.46 -6.07
C LEU A 61 -3.76 5.84 -5.86
N ARG A 62 -4.31 6.67 -4.96
CA ARG A 62 -3.71 7.97 -4.65
C ARG A 62 -2.32 7.86 -4.02
N SER A 63 -2.06 6.83 -3.22
CA SER A 63 -0.73 6.66 -2.60
C SER A 63 0.38 6.46 -3.62
N LEU A 64 0.08 5.92 -4.79
CA LEU A 64 1.06 5.71 -5.87
C LEU A 64 1.79 7.02 -6.26
N ALA A 65 1.08 8.15 -6.25
CA ALA A 65 1.66 9.47 -6.57
C ALA A 65 2.86 9.81 -5.68
N ALA A 66 2.83 9.41 -4.41
CA ALA A 66 3.90 9.68 -3.46
C ALA A 66 5.18 8.89 -3.73
N PHE A 67 5.12 7.88 -4.61
CA PHE A 67 6.24 7.04 -5.03
C PHE A 67 6.66 7.34 -6.48
N ASN A 68 6.36 8.54 -6.98
CA ASN A 68 6.62 8.97 -8.36
C ASN A 68 5.98 8.07 -9.44
N VAL A 69 4.87 7.41 -9.09
CA VAL A 69 4.02 6.73 -10.08
C VAL A 69 3.02 7.75 -10.58
N GLY A 70 3.26 8.33 -11.75
CA GLY A 70 2.53 9.48 -12.25
C GLY A 70 1.13 9.16 -12.80
N PRO A 71 0.39 10.20 -13.24
CA PRO A 71 -1.02 10.08 -13.61
C PRO A 71 -1.29 9.06 -14.72
N ALA A 72 -0.41 8.96 -15.72
CA ALA A 72 -0.59 7.99 -16.78
C ALA A 72 -0.52 6.56 -16.22
N VAL A 73 0.41 6.29 -15.28
CA VAL A 73 0.64 4.93 -14.78
C VAL A 73 -0.49 4.57 -13.83
N GLN A 74 -0.92 5.53 -13.02
CA GLN A 74 -2.08 5.37 -12.16
C GLN A 74 -3.36 5.06 -12.96
N ALA A 75 -3.56 5.71 -14.11
CA ALA A 75 -4.69 5.43 -14.99
C ALA A 75 -4.63 4.00 -15.54
N TRP A 76 -3.46 3.55 -15.98
CA TRP A 76 -3.25 2.17 -16.39
C TRP A 76 -3.51 1.17 -15.25
N VAL A 77 -2.94 1.42 -14.07
CA VAL A 77 -3.10 0.56 -12.87
C VAL A 77 -4.57 0.48 -12.49
N ARG A 78 -5.30 1.59 -12.51
CA ARG A 78 -6.75 1.61 -12.28
C ARG A 78 -7.48 0.68 -13.24
N SER A 79 -7.30 0.85 -14.55
CA SER A 79 -7.96 0.02 -15.56
C SER A 79 -7.59 -1.46 -15.43
N ARG A 80 -6.32 -1.78 -15.13
CA ARG A 80 -5.88 -3.17 -14.90
C ARG A 80 -6.54 -3.77 -13.65
N LEU A 81 -6.63 -3.01 -12.56
CA LEU A 81 -7.28 -3.48 -11.32
C LEU A 81 -8.79 -3.65 -11.48
N GLU A 82 -9.45 -2.78 -12.25
CA GLU A 82 -10.86 -2.94 -12.61
C GLU A 82 -11.06 -4.23 -13.42
N TRP A 83 -10.19 -4.49 -14.41
CA TRP A 83 -10.22 -5.74 -15.15
C TRP A 83 -9.99 -6.96 -14.23
N VAL A 84 -9.01 -6.91 -13.32
CA VAL A 84 -8.74 -7.98 -12.34
C VAL A 84 -9.95 -8.22 -11.44
N ARG A 85 -10.59 -7.15 -10.95
CA ARG A 85 -11.82 -7.24 -10.15
C ARG A 85 -12.92 -7.98 -10.89
N ASP A 86 -13.13 -7.64 -12.16
CA ASP A 86 -14.25 -8.13 -12.95
C ASP A 86 -13.99 -9.54 -13.53
N ASN A 87 -12.72 -9.94 -13.71
CA ASN A 87 -12.34 -11.16 -14.44
C ASN A 87 -11.52 -12.17 -13.63
N LYS A 88 -10.99 -11.84 -12.45
CA LYS A 88 -10.06 -12.71 -11.72
C LYS A 88 -10.40 -12.92 -10.24
N LEU A 89 -10.95 -11.92 -9.56
CA LEU A 89 -11.23 -12.06 -8.13
C LEU A 89 -12.32 -13.10 -7.81
N TYR A 90 -13.15 -13.52 -8.77
CA TYR A 90 -14.08 -14.61 -8.54
C TYR A 90 -13.40 -15.99 -8.42
N GLU A 91 -12.19 -16.16 -8.99
CA GLU A 91 -11.41 -17.40 -8.94
C GLU A 91 -10.69 -17.55 -7.59
N MET A 92 -10.28 -16.42 -7.00
CA MET A 92 -9.65 -16.35 -5.69
C MET A 92 -10.27 -15.17 -4.92
N PRO A 93 -11.33 -15.41 -4.11
CA PRO A 93 -12.13 -14.34 -3.49
C PRO A 93 -11.42 -13.58 -2.38
N ASP A 94 -10.40 -14.18 -1.78
CA ASP A 94 -9.55 -13.58 -0.75
C ASP A 94 -8.08 -13.77 -1.15
N GLY A 95 -7.26 -12.74 -0.99
CA GLY A 95 -5.87 -12.81 -1.41
C GLY A 95 -5.14 -11.48 -1.32
N VAL A 96 -4.00 -11.43 -2.00
CA VAL A 96 -3.15 -10.24 -2.09
C VAL A 96 -2.95 -9.89 -3.56
N ILE A 97 -3.16 -8.63 -3.90
CA ILE A 97 -2.72 -8.08 -5.18
C ILE A 97 -1.27 -7.62 -5.00
N VAL A 98 -0.38 -8.14 -5.84
CA VAL A 98 1.01 -7.68 -5.93
C VAL A 98 1.14 -6.82 -7.18
N LEU A 99 1.29 -5.52 -6.98
CA LEU A 99 1.51 -4.54 -8.03
C LEU A 99 3.01 -4.17 -8.05
N THR A 100 3.68 -4.37 -9.18
CA THR A 100 5.05 -3.89 -9.36
C THR A 100 5.11 -2.80 -10.42
N VAL A 101 5.91 -1.76 -10.17
CA VAL A 101 6.22 -0.71 -11.15
C VAL A 101 7.74 -0.56 -11.17
N ASP A 102 8.37 -0.70 -12.34
CA ASP A 102 9.80 -0.49 -12.47
C ASP A 102 10.17 0.84 -13.17
N PRO A 103 11.43 1.29 -13.05
CA PRO A 103 11.91 2.50 -13.73
C PRO A 103 11.89 2.42 -15.26
N GLU A 104 11.87 1.19 -15.81
CA GLU A 104 11.82 0.93 -17.24
C GLU A 104 10.41 1.12 -17.82
N GLY A 105 9.38 1.12 -16.98
CA GLY A 105 7.97 1.30 -17.35
C GLY A 105 7.17 0.00 -17.40
N MET A 106 7.75 -1.10 -16.92
CA MET A 106 7.05 -2.36 -16.76
C MET A 106 6.17 -2.29 -15.51
N VAL A 107 4.90 -2.58 -15.73
CA VAL A 107 3.90 -2.65 -14.67
C VAL A 107 3.25 -4.02 -14.71
N ASP A 108 3.24 -4.69 -13.56
CA ASP A 108 2.64 -6.02 -13.43
C ASP A 108 1.68 -6.05 -12.24
N VAL A 109 0.60 -6.84 -12.39
CA VAL A 109 -0.42 -7.05 -11.37
C VAL A 109 -0.66 -8.54 -11.27
N ARG A 110 -0.27 -9.11 -10.14
CA ARG A 110 -0.42 -10.54 -9.84
C ARG A 110 -1.32 -10.75 -8.64
N LEU A 111 -1.91 -11.93 -8.56
CA LEU A 111 -2.68 -12.36 -7.40
C LEU A 111 -1.91 -13.45 -6.66
N GLU A 112 -1.79 -13.30 -5.35
CA GLU A 112 -1.18 -14.27 -4.45
C GLU A 112 -2.17 -14.72 -3.38
N GLU A 113 -1.96 -15.92 -2.85
CA GLU A 113 -2.70 -16.42 -1.70
C GLU A 113 -2.44 -15.54 -0.48
N LEU A 114 -3.47 -15.39 0.36
CA LEU A 114 -3.35 -14.63 1.58
C LEU A 114 -2.45 -15.36 2.58
N SER A 115 -1.33 -14.73 2.93
CA SER A 115 -0.50 -15.19 4.05
C SER A 115 -1.16 -14.88 5.39
N PRO A 116 -0.98 -15.72 6.43
CA PRO A 116 -1.38 -15.39 7.78
C PRO A 116 -0.74 -14.06 8.22
N THR A 117 -1.48 -13.25 8.98
CA THR A 117 -0.90 -12.05 9.61
C THR A 117 0.30 -12.48 10.46
N PRO A 118 1.48 -11.87 10.29
CA PRO A 118 2.68 -12.27 11.02
C PRO A 118 2.51 -12.01 12.53
N GLN A 119 3.08 -12.90 13.34
CA GLN A 119 3.29 -12.63 14.76
C GLN A 119 4.44 -11.63 14.90
N PHE A 120 4.12 -10.42 15.33
CA PHE A 120 5.12 -9.37 15.47
C PHE A 120 5.62 -9.34 16.92
N THR A 121 6.87 -9.72 17.13
CA THR A 121 7.46 -9.86 18.48
C THR A 121 8.46 -8.75 18.78
N ARG A 122 8.78 -8.57 20.06
CA ARG A 122 9.79 -7.58 20.49
C ARG A 122 11.16 -7.80 19.83
N ALA A 123 11.56 -9.06 19.65
CA ALA A 123 12.84 -9.40 19.01
C ALA A 123 12.94 -8.93 17.54
N MET A 124 11.80 -8.77 16.86
CA MET A 124 11.76 -8.26 15.48
C MET A 124 11.99 -6.75 15.42
N LEU A 125 11.68 -6.01 16.48
CA LEU A 125 12.04 -4.58 16.60
C LEU A 125 13.55 -4.42 16.58
N ASP A 126 14.25 -5.22 17.39
CA ASP A 126 15.71 -5.17 17.50
C ASP A 126 16.41 -5.55 16.19
N ALA A 127 15.79 -6.42 15.40
CA ALA A 127 16.27 -6.84 14.08
C ALA A 127 15.84 -5.92 12.92
N SER A 128 15.03 -4.89 13.19
CA SER A 128 14.41 -4.03 12.16
C SER A 128 13.61 -4.80 11.10
N ASP A 129 13.06 -5.97 11.46
CA ASP A 129 12.24 -6.81 10.59
C ASP A 129 10.75 -6.58 10.88
N VAL A 130 10.25 -5.40 10.49
CA VAL A 130 8.90 -4.94 10.83
C VAL A 130 7.97 -5.11 9.61
N PRO A 131 6.74 -5.65 9.76
CA PRO A 131 5.84 -5.94 8.63
C PRO A 131 5.21 -4.69 7.98
N GLY A 132 5.74 -3.50 8.24
CA GLY A 132 5.20 -2.22 7.81
C GLY A 132 5.89 -1.04 8.49
N THR A 133 5.22 0.10 8.53
CA THR A 133 5.71 1.29 9.25
C THR A 133 5.51 1.11 10.74
N LEU A 134 6.53 1.41 11.55
CA LEU A 134 6.48 1.24 13.00
C LEU A 134 5.84 2.45 13.70
N TRP A 135 5.02 2.16 14.70
CA TRP A 135 4.28 3.12 15.49
C TRP A 135 4.34 2.78 16.98
N VAL A 136 4.39 3.82 17.81
CA VAL A 136 4.38 3.71 19.27
C VAL A 136 3.32 4.62 19.86
N ALA A 137 2.45 4.08 20.70
CA ALA A 137 1.48 4.85 21.48
C ALA A 137 1.96 5.05 22.93
N LYS A 138 1.88 6.29 23.40
CA LYS A 138 2.16 6.69 24.78
C LYS A 138 1.06 7.62 25.26
N GLY A 139 0.09 7.10 26.01
CA GLY A 139 -1.08 7.88 26.42
C GLY A 139 -1.87 8.37 25.20
N ASP A 140 -2.04 9.69 25.07
CA ASP A 140 -2.78 10.31 23.96
C ASP A 140 -1.90 10.71 22.75
N GLU A 141 -0.64 10.23 22.73
CA GLU A 141 0.33 10.53 21.68
C GLU A 141 0.71 9.28 20.89
N LEU A 142 0.84 9.44 19.57
CA LEU A 142 1.34 8.44 18.64
C LEU A 142 2.61 8.93 17.96
N TYR A 143 3.63 8.09 18.00
CA TYR A 143 4.96 8.34 17.47
C TYR A 143 5.25 7.45 16.28
N THR A 144 5.99 7.97 15.30
CA THR A 144 6.53 7.22 14.15
C THR A 144 7.76 7.94 13.61
N GLU A 145 8.81 7.23 13.20
CA GLU A 145 10.06 7.88 12.76
C GLU A 145 9.92 8.57 11.40
N ALA A 146 9.11 7.98 10.53
CA ALA A 146 8.93 8.43 9.15
C ALA A 146 7.47 8.44 8.75
N SER A 147 7.06 9.51 8.08
CA SER A 147 5.79 9.51 7.37
C SER A 147 5.84 8.57 6.17
N SER A 148 5.10 7.48 6.24
CA SER A 148 4.85 6.60 5.11
C SER A 148 3.62 7.09 4.34
N ASN A 149 3.71 7.11 3.02
CA ASN A 149 2.60 7.50 2.16
C ASN A 149 1.74 6.30 1.71
N HIS A 150 2.01 5.11 2.24
CA HIS A 150 1.18 3.92 2.03
C HIS A 150 -0.27 4.18 2.52
N ALA A 151 -1.23 3.50 1.89
CA ALA A 151 -2.64 3.77 2.14
C ALA A 151 -3.05 3.44 3.58
N ALA A 152 -2.58 2.33 4.14
CA ALA A 152 -2.82 1.97 5.53
C ALA A 152 -2.24 3.01 6.49
N ASP A 153 -1.01 3.49 6.25
CA ASP A 153 -0.33 4.45 7.13
C ASP A 153 -1.06 5.81 7.15
N THR A 154 -1.36 6.35 5.97
CA THR A 154 -2.15 7.59 5.87
C THR A 154 -3.55 7.43 6.46
N PHE A 155 -4.12 6.23 6.41
CA PHE A 155 -5.42 5.95 7.00
C PHE A 155 -5.35 5.90 8.53
N VAL A 156 -4.32 5.29 9.11
CA VAL A 156 -4.07 5.32 10.56
C VAL A 156 -3.86 6.77 11.05
N ARG A 157 -3.15 7.61 10.29
CA ARG A 157 -3.00 9.04 10.61
C ARG A 157 -4.33 9.77 10.69
N ASP A 158 -5.21 9.56 9.71
CA ASP A 158 -6.53 10.19 9.70
C ASP A 158 -7.43 9.66 10.83
N LEU A 159 -7.35 8.36 11.09
CA LEU A 159 -8.07 7.73 12.19
C LEU A 159 -7.59 8.26 13.54
N ALA A 160 -6.28 8.38 13.75
CA ALA A 160 -5.70 8.89 14.97
C ALA A 160 -6.15 10.32 15.27
N LYS A 161 -6.10 11.21 14.26
CA LYS A 161 -6.63 12.58 14.36
C LYS A 161 -8.12 12.59 14.70
N THR A 162 -8.89 11.70 14.09
CA THR A 162 -10.34 11.58 14.34
C THR A 162 -10.63 11.13 15.78
N LEU A 163 -9.77 10.30 16.36
CA LEU A 163 -9.88 9.81 17.73
C LEU A 163 -9.28 10.78 18.76
N GLY A 164 -8.66 11.88 18.34
CA GLY A 164 -8.09 12.90 19.23
C GLY A 164 -6.65 12.65 19.66
N TYR A 165 -5.94 11.71 19.02
CA TYR A 165 -4.52 11.49 19.31
C TYR A 165 -3.62 12.53 18.65
N THR A 166 -2.56 12.92 19.36
CA THR A 166 -1.51 13.79 18.81
C THR A 166 -0.50 12.93 18.05
N LEU A 167 -0.20 13.32 16.81
CA LEU A 167 0.80 12.63 15.98
C LEU A 167 2.14 13.37 16.07
N THR A 168 3.17 12.65 16.47
CA THR A 168 4.54 13.15 16.58
C THR A 168 5.45 12.33 15.67
N GLN A 169 6.26 13.00 14.85
CA GLN A 169 7.30 12.34 14.09
C GLN A 169 8.63 12.51 14.82
N ASP A 170 9.13 11.44 15.44
CA ASP A 170 10.33 11.45 16.28
C ASP A 170 10.90 10.04 16.43
N GLU A 171 12.07 9.92 17.04
CA GLU A 171 12.71 8.65 17.38
C GLU A 171 11.80 7.78 18.27
N LEU A 172 11.74 6.48 17.97
CA LEU A 172 10.82 5.57 18.65
C LEU A 172 11.43 5.01 19.93
N GLU A 173 10.87 5.43 21.05
CA GLU A 173 11.22 4.92 22.37
C GLU A 173 10.20 3.91 22.88
N PHE A 174 10.68 2.68 23.11
CA PHE A 174 9.84 1.57 23.52
C PHE A 174 9.85 1.35 25.05
N GLY A 175 9.31 2.29 25.82
CA GLY A 175 9.17 2.15 27.27
C GLY A 175 8.28 0.97 27.70
N GLU A 176 8.29 0.61 29.00
CA GLU A 176 7.52 -0.54 29.52
C GLU A 176 6.00 -0.43 29.34
N SER A 177 5.46 0.80 29.31
CA SER A 177 4.04 1.07 29.12
C SER A 177 3.68 1.47 27.68
N ALA A 178 4.62 1.39 26.75
CA ALA A 178 4.40 1.81 25.37
C ALA A 178 3.69 0.71 24.59
N GLU A 179 2.61 1.06 23.89
CA GLU A 179 1.95 0.12 22.99
C GLU A 179 2.59 0.24 21.61
N VAL A 180 3.04 -0.87 21.03
CA VAL A 180 3.81 -0.86 19.79
C VAL A 180 3.06 -1.64 18.72
N PHE A 181 3.03 -1.11 17.50
CA PHE A 181 2.36 -1.76 16.38
C PHE A 181 3.00 -1.36 15.04
N ALA A 182 2.83 -2.21 14.04
CA ALA A 182 3.18 -1.93 12.66
C ALA A 182 1.92 -1.65 11.84
N VAL A 183 2.05 -0.81 10.81
CA VAL A 183 0.97 -0.51 9.86
C VAL A 183 1.38 -0.94 8.46
N SER A 184 0.58 -1.79 7.84
CA SER A 184 0.87 -2.46 6.57
C SER A 184 -0.28 -2.37 5.60
N ASP A 185 0.00 -2.14 4.31
CA ASP A 185 -1.02 -2.24 3.25
C ASP A 185 -1.54 -3.67 3.08
N GLU A 186 -0.76 -4.69 3.45
CA GLU A 186 -1.18 -6.10 3.39
C GLU A 186 -1.90 -6.51 4.66
N PHE A 187 -1.31 -6.23 5.82
CA PHE A 187 -1.77 -6.79 7.09
C PHE A 187 -2.64 -5.86 7.95
N GLY A 188 -2.73 -4.57 7.59
CA GLY A 188 -3.41 -3.58 8.43
C GLY A 188 -2.58 -3.21 9.66
N ILE A 189 -3.23 -3.07 10.82
CA ILE A 189 -2.55 -2.82 12.10
C ILE A 189 -2.12 -4.17 12.70
N VAL A 190 -0.81 -4.35 12.88
CA VAL A 190 -0.20 -5.55 13.48
C VAL A 190 0.42 -5.17 14.82
N PRO A 191 -0.20 -5.51 15.97
CA PRO A 191 0.35 -5.20 17.28
C PRO A 191 1.60 -6.02 17.60
N VAL A 192 2.55 -5.43 18.34
CA VAL A 192 3.66 -6.19 18.94
C VAL A 192 3.13 -6.97 20.14
N GLU A 193 3.41 -8.27 20.15
CA GLU A 193 3.05 -9.18 21.22
C GLU A 193 3.51 -8.66 22.60
N GLY A 194 2.59 -8.71 23.56
CA GLY A 194 2.85 -8.26 24.93
C GLY A 194 2.85 -6.75 25.14
N THR A 195 2.62 -5.94 24.10
CA THR A 195 2.55 -4.47 24.22
C THR A 195 1.16 -3.89 23.94
N THR A 196 0.20 -4.72 23.51
CA THR A 196 -1.17 -4.26 23.20
C THR A 196 -1.86 -3.68 24.43
N GLY A 197 -2.40 -2.46 24.29
CA GLY A 197 -3.22 -1.81 25.30
C GLY A 197 -4.46 -1.13 24.69
N PRO A 198 -5.07 -0.18 25.41
CA PRO A 198 -6.29 0.48 24.97
C PRO A 198 -6.18 1.22 23.64
N VAL A 199 -5.04 1.87 23.35
CA VAL A 199 -4.88 2.70 22.16
C VAL A 199 -4.83 1.83 20.90
N VAL A 200 -3.98 0.82 20.89
CA VAL A 200 -3.84 -0.12 19.77
C VAL A 200 -5.13 -0.91 19.58
N THR A 201 -5.77 -1.37 20.67
CA THR A 201 -7.08 -2.04 20.58
C THR A 201 -8.10 -1.15 19.90
N LYS A 202 -8.19 0.12 20.31
CA LYS A 202 -9.15 1.06 19.75
C LYS A 202 -8.87 1.37 18.28
N LEU A 203 -7.61 1.59 17.93
CA LEU A 203 -7.18 1.84 16.56
C LEU A 203 -7.48 0.63 15.67
N SER A 204 -7.11 -0.59 16.09
CA SER A 204 -7.40 -1.83 15.37
C SER A 204 -8.89 -2.03 15.15
N GLU A 205 -9.74 -1.87 16.18
CA GLU A 205 -11.19 -2.00 16.01
C GLU A 205 -11.77 -1.02 15.00
N CYS A 206 -11.34 0.25 15.05
CA CYS A 206 -11.82 1.28 14.14
C CYS A 206 -11.28 1.06 12.72
N PHE A 207 -10.01 0.67 12.61
CA PHE A 207 -9.35 0.34 11.36
C PHE A 207 -10.06 -0.84 10.70
N ASP A 208 -10.24 -1.95 11.40
CA ASP A 208 -10.88 -3.16 10.87
C ASP A 208 -12.30 -2.92 10.41
N ARG A 209 -13.09 -2.13 11.16
CA ARG A 209 -14.44 -1.73 10.72
C ARG A 209 -14.37 -1.06 9.36
N LEU A 210 -13.51 -0.06 9.20
CA LEU A 210 -13.42 0.74 7.98
C LEU A 210 -12.65 0.05 6.84
N TRP A 211 -11.73 -0.85 7.18
CA TRP A 211 -10.96 -1.70 6.27
C TRP A 211 -11.87 -2.76 5.65
N SER A 212 -12.74 -3.37 6.45
CA SER A 212 -13.72 -4.39 6.02
C SER A 212 -15.07 -3.82 5.58
N LEU A 213 -15.23 -2.49 5.47
CA LEU A 213 -16.48 -1.87 5.01
C LEU A 213 -16.73 -2.18 3.52
N ASN A 214 -17.26 -3.37 3.28
CA ASN A 214 -18.20 -3.70 2.24
C ASN A 214 -19.37 -4.43 2.92
N LYS A 215 -20.45 -3.69 3.17
CA LYS A 215 -21.80 -4.27 3.32
C LYS A 215 -22.45 -4.29 1.95
#